data_AF-A0A932PR74-F1
#
_entry.id   AF-A0A932PR74-F1
#
_cell.length_a   1.000
_cell.length_b   1.000
_cell.length_c   1.000
_cell.angle_alpha   90.00
_cell.angle_beta   90.00
_cell.angle_gamma   90.00
#
_symmetry.space_group_name_H-M   'P 1'
#
loop_
_entity.id
_entity.type
_entity.pdbx_description
1 polymer ?
#
loop_
_entity_poly.entity_id
_entity_poly.type
_entity_poly.pdbx_seq_one_letter_code
_entity_poly.pdbx_strand_id
1 'polypeptide(L)'
;MTEAVPMTPAETALSLLFRKLHPHLEDAAHALSRGAARRELERLHLKLITARLKTVELLEAEAEGLPEEAPLAEVLETLAANLTPVGESFRQALILTQLCLEEAPADLLPHAPEGCVAASSWGPRMTDFLGRLKDPAYQARARWEAVEEDIGETEEGE
;
A
#
# COMPACT_ATOMS: atom_id res chain seq x y z
N MET A 1 8.47 20.88 -25.00
CA MET A 1 7.46 20.16 -24.22
C MET A 1 7.86 18.71 -24.24
N THR A 2 8.49 18.21 -23.18
CA THR A 2 8.76 16.78 -23.04
C THR A 2 7.47 16.14 -22.59
N GLU A 3 6.81 15.40 -23.48
CA GLU A 3 5.74 14.48 -23.09
C GLU A 3 6.32 13.55 -22.01
N ALA A 4 5.70 13.52 -20.84
CA ALA A 4 6.02 12.51 -19.85
C ALA A 4 5.64 11.17 -20.47
N VAL A 5 6.61 10.30 -20.68
CA VAL A 5 6.36 8.93 -21.11
C VAL A 5 5.41 8.31 -20.07
N PRO A 6 4.24 7.79 -20.48
CA PRO A 6 3.32 7.17 -19.55
C PRO A 6 4.02 5.96 -18.90
N MET A 7 3.85 5.83 -17.58
CA MET A 7 4.37 4.69 -16.82
C MET A 7 3.76 3.39 -17.34
N THR A 8 4.52 2.29 -17.28
CA THR A 8 3.93 0.97 -17.56
C THR A 8 2.98 0.57 -16.41
N PRO A 9 2.05 -0.37 -16.61
CA PRO A 9 1.14 -0.82 -15.55
C PRO A 9 1.85 -1.28 -14.27
N ALA A 10 2.95 -2.03 -14.39
CA ALA A 10 3.77 -2.44 -13.25
C ALA A 10 4.45 -1.25 -12.55
N GLU A 11 4.97 -0.28 -13.31
CA GLU A 11 5.55 0.94 -12.75
C GLU A 11 4.50 1.81 -12.07
N THR A 12 3.29 1.90 -12.64
CA THR A 12 2.12 2.56 -12.04
C THR A 12 1.76 1.89 -10.71
N ALA A 13 1.66 0.57 -10.65
CA ALA A 13 1.36 -0.16 -9.43
C ALA A 13 2.40 0.11 -8.32
N LEU A 14 3.69 -0.01 -8.63
CA LEU A 14 4.78 0.33 -7.69
C LEU A 14 4.69 1.79 -7.22
N SER A 15 4.43 2.72 -8.15
CA SER A 15 4.23 4.13 -7.85
C SER A 15 3.06 4.34 -6.88
N LEU A 16 1.93 3.66 -7.07
CA LEU A 16 0.77 3.75 -6.18
C LEU A 16 1.12 3.26 -4.77
N LEU A 17 1.76 2.10 -4.64
CA LEU A 17 2.18 1.55 -3.35
C LEU A 17 3.08 2.53 -2.58
N PHE A 18 4.14 3.05 -3.19
CA PHE A 18 5.16 3.84 -2.46
C PHE A 18 4.92 5.35 -2.45
N ARG A 19 4.13 5.87 -3.40
CA ARG A 19 3.77 7.29 -3.44
C ARG A 19 2.45 7.57 -2.73
N LYS A 20 1.49 6.63 -2.73
CA LYS A 20 0.14 6.83 -2.17
C LYS A 20 -0.05 6.09 -0.85
N LEU A 21 0.28 4.80 -0.76
CA LEU A 21 -0.03 4.01 0.43
C LEU A 21 1.05 4.10 1.52
N HIS A 22 2.33 3.98 1.15
CA HIS A 22 3.44 4.05 2.11
C HIS A 22 3.39 5.28 3.04
N PRO A 23 3.10 6.52 2.56
CA PRO A 23 2.98 7.67 3.44
C PRO A 23 1.92 7.53 4.54
N HIS A 24 0.83 6.81 4.30
CA HIS A 24 -0.20 6.59 5.32
C HIS A 24 0.29 5.67 6.45
N LEU A 25 1.14 4.69 6.13
CA LEU A 25 1.80 3.86 7.13
C LEU A 25 2.77 4.69 7.97
N GLU A 26 3.57 5.56 7.33
CA GLU A 26 4.51 6.42 8.06
C GLU A 26 3.80 7.47 8.92
N ASP A 27 2.71 8.06 8.43
CA ASP A 27 1.85 8.98 9.20
C ASP A 27 1.27 8.27 10.43
N ALA A 28 0.82 7.02 10.28
CA ALA A 28 0.30 6.22 11.39
C ALA A 28 1.38 5.90 12.43
N ALA A 29 2.56 5.41 11.99
CA ALA A 29 3.69 5.16 12.88
C ALA A 29 4.10 6.43 13.64
N HIS A 30 4.13 7.57 12.94
CA HIS A 30 4.49 8.84 13.56
C HIS A 30 3.45 9.29 14.59
N ALA A 31 2.16 9.19 14.27
CA ALA A 31 1.07 9.51 15.20
C ALA A 31 1.14 8.64 16.46
N LEU A 32 1.30 7.32 16.30
CA LEU A 32 1.44 6.37 17.41
C LEU A 32 2.66 6.69 18.28
N SER A 33 3.81 6.99 17.68
CA SER A 33 5.05 7.31 18.43
C SER A 33 4.94 8.54 19.33
N ARG A 34 4.01 9.45 19.03
CA ARG A 34 3.74 10.65 19.82
C ARG A 34 2.53 10.51 20.75
N GLY A 35 1.89 9.34 20.81
CA GLY A 35 0.68 9.11 21.59
C GLY A 35 -0.52 9.90 21.09
N ALA A 36 -0.74 9.92 19.77
CA ALA A 36 -1.90 10.56 19.17
C ALA A 36 -3.22 10.06 19.79
N ALA A 37 -4.18 10.97 19.94
CA ALA A 37 -5.48 10.63 20.51
C ALA A 37 -6.28 9.72 19.55
N ARG A 38 -7.19 8.90 20.10
CA ARG A 38 -8.04 7.97 19.34
C ARG A 38 -8.70 8.62 18.12
N ARG A 39 -9.28 9.81 18.27
CA ARG A 39 -9.91 10.56 17.17
C ARG A 39 -8.97 10.87 15.99
N GLU A 40 -7.69 11.06 16.26
CA GLU A 40 -6.68 11.24 15.22
C GLU A 40 -6.39 9.92 14.50
N LEU A 41 -6.30 8.82 15.25
CA LEU A 41 -6.11 7.48 14.70
C LEU A 41 -7.30 7.03 13.84
N GLU A 42 -8.53 7.29 14.28
CA GLU A 42 -9.76 7.06 13.49
C GLU A 42 -9.73 7.85 12.16
N ARG A 43 -9.25 9.10 12.20
CA ARG A 43 -9.10 9.90 10.97
C ARG A 43 -8.02 9.32 10.05
N LEU A 44 -6.91 8.85 10.60
CA LEU A 44 -5.86 8.19 9.83
C LEU A 44 -6.35 6.89 9.22
N HIS A 45 -7.17 6.12 9.95
CA HIS A 45 -7.82 4.94 9.44
C HIS A 45 -8.67 5.25 8.21
N LEU A 46 -9.61 6.20 8.30
CA LEU A 46 -10.45 6.60 7.16
C LEU A 46 -9.64 7.06 5.95
N LYS A 47 -8.54 7.80 6.18
CA LYS A 47 -7.62 8.21 5.12
C LYS A 47 -6.96 7.02 4.44
N LEU A 48 -6.48 6.04 5.22
CA LEU A 48 -5.86 4.82 4.70
C LEU A 48 -6.86 4.01 3.86
N ILE A 49 -8.07 3.78 4.38
CA ILE A 49 -9.14 3.07 3.64
C ILE A 49 -9.46 3.78 2.32
N THR A 50 -9.61 5.11 2.36
CA THR A 50 -9.87 5.90 1.14
C THR A 50 -8.71 5.79 0.14
N ALA A 51 -7.47 5.80 0.61
CA ALA A 51 -6.30 5.68 -0.26
C ALA A 51 -6.18 4.29 -0.88
N ARG A 52 -6.55 3.24 -0.14
CA ARG A 52 -6.61 1.86 -0.63
C ARG A 52 -7.67 1.71 -1.71
N LEU A 53 -8.90 2.16 -1.47
CA LEU A 53 -9.97 2.12 -2.47
C LEU A 53 -9.55 2.77 -3.80
N LYS A 54 -8.97 3.97 -3.73
CA LYS A 54 -8.44 4.65 -4.91
C LYS A 54 -7.29 3.91 -5.59
N THR A 55 -6.48 3.18 -4.82
CA THR A 55 -5.40 2.37 -5.36
C THR A 55 -5.96 1.14 -6.07
N VAL A 56 -6.94 0.47 -5.46
CA VAL A 56 -7.68 -0.66 -6.05
C VAL A 56 -8.31 -0.26 -7.38
N GLU A 57 -9.10 0.82 -7.41
CA GLU A 57 -9.73 1.32 -8.65
C GLU A 57 -8.71 1.53 -9.79
N LEU A 58 -7.53 2.05 -9.47
CA LEU A 58 -6.48 2.28 -10.46
C LEU A 58 -5.77 0.98 -10.86
N LEU A 59 -5.55 0.05 -9.94
CA LEU A 59 -4.96 -1.26 -10.26
C LEU A 59 -5.88 -2.08 -11.15
N GLU A 60 -7.18 -2.09 -10.86
CA GLU A 60 -8.20 -2.74 -11.69
C GLU A 60 -8.24 -2.14 -13.09
N ALA A 61 -8.20 -0.80 -13.21
CA ALA A 61 -8.15 -0.14 -14.52
C ALA A 61 -6.88 -0.48 -15.32
N GLU A 62 -5.73 -0.60 -14.66
CA GLU A 62 -4.48 -1.02 -15.29
C GLU A 62 -4.52 -2.49 -15.72
N ALA A 63 -5.16 -3.36 -14.92
CA ALA A 63 -5.36 -4.78 -15.26
C ALA A 63 -6.33 -4.96 -16.45
N GLU A 64 -7.47 -4.25 -16.46
CA GLU A 64 -8.43 -4.26 -17.57
C GLU A 64 -7.82 -3.80 -18.91
N GLY A 65 -6.80 -2.94 -18.85
CA GLY A 65 -6.06 -2.46 -20.02
C GLY A 65 -5.09 -3.50 -20.61
N LEU A 66 -4.84 -4.61 -19.90
CA LEU A 66 -3.94 -5.67 -20.34
C LEU A 66 -4.70 -6.79 -21.08
N PRO A 67 -4.02 -7.58 -21.92
CA PRO A 67 -4.59 -8.81 -22.44
C PRO A 67 -4.94 -9.78 -21.30
N GLU A 68 -6.08 -10.47 -21.40
CA GLU A 68 -6.61 -11.40 -20.38
C GLU A 68 -5.60 -12.47 -19.94
N GLU A 69 -4.74 -12.94 -20.86
CA GLU A 69 -3.71 -13.97 -20.60
C GLU A 69 -2.36 -13.40 -20.14
N ALA A 70 -2.27 -12.09 -19.89
CA ALA A 70 -1.03 -11.46 -19.46
C ALA A 70 -0.76 -11.78 -17.98
N PRO A 71 0.40 -12.36 -17.62
CA PRO A 71 0.72 -12.69 -16.22
C PRO A 71 0.66 -11.48 -15.28
N LEU A 72 0.95 -10.28 -15.80
CA LEU A 72 0.86 -9.04 -15.03
C LEU A 72 -0.60 -8.70 -14.65
N ALA A 73 -1.60 -9.05 -15.45
CA ALA A 73 -3.00 -8.79 -15.13
C ALA A 73 -3.40 -9.51 -13.84
N GLU A 74 -3.10 -10.82 -13.73
CA GLU A 74 -3.37 -11.62 -12.52
C GLU A 74 -2.65 -11.08 -11.28
N VAL A 75 -1.40 -10.61 -11.44
CA VAL A 75 -0.65 -9.98 -10.33
C VAL A 75 -1.34 -8.70 -9.86
N LEU A 76 -1.80 -7.85 -10.79
CA LEU A 76 -2.48 -6.60 -10.46
C LEU A 76 -3.86 -6.86 -9.83
N GLU A 77 -4.62 -7.82 -10.34
CA GLU A 77 -5.91 -8.24 -9.76
C GLU A 77 -5.75 -8.81 -8.36
N THR A 78 -4.74 -9.66 -8.14
CA THR A 78 -4.43 -10.21 -6.81
C THR A 78 -4.04 -9.11 -5.84
N LEU A 79 -3.21 -8.15 -6.27
CA LEU A 79 -2.83 -7.01 -5.46
C LEU A 79 -4.04 -6.12 -5.13
N ALA A 80 -4.91 -5.88 -6.10
CA ALA A 80 -6.15 -5.14 -5.90
C ALA A 80 -7.03 -5.84 -4.86
N ALA A 81 -7.27 -7.15 -5.01
CA ALA A 81 -8.04 -7.94 -4.06
C ALA A 81 -7.47 -7.89 -2.63
N ASN A 82 -6.16 -8.00 -2.47
CA ASN A 82 -5.49 -7.91 -1.17
C ASN A 82 -5.60 -6.51 -0.54
N LEU A 83 -5.69 -5.46 -1.36
CA LEU A 83 -5.85 -4.07 -0.92
C LEU A 83 -7.30 -3.67 -0.69
N THR A 84 -8.29 -4.41 -1.20
CA THR A 84 -9.71 -4.12 -1.04
C THR A 84 -10.12 -4.14 0.44
N PRO A 85 -10.64 -3.03 0.97
CA PRO A 85 -11.19 -3.00 2.33
C PRO A 85 -12.48 -3.82 2.44
N VAL A 86 -12.60 -4.59 3.51
CA VAL A 86 -13.70 -5.50 3.84
C VAL A 86 -14.25 -5.29 5.26
N GLY A 87 -14.05 -4.10 5.84
CA GLY A 87 -14.55 -3.73 7.16
C GLY A 87 -13.56 -3.98 8.30
N GLU A 88 -12.28 -4.12 7.97
CA GLU A 88 -11.22 -4.36 8.93
C GLU A 88 -10.93 -3.16 9.85
N SER A 89 -10.42 -3.44 11.04
CA SER A 89 -10.02 -2.40 11.98
C SER A 89 -8.75 -1.67 11.55
N PHE A 90 -8.42 -0.54 12.19
CA PHE A 90 -7.26 0.25 11.80
C PHE A 90 -5.95 -0.56 11.85
N ARG A 91 -5.77 -1.41 12.87
CA ARG A 91 -4.60 -2.27 12.96
C ARG A 91 -4.56 -3.27 11.80
N GLN A 92 -5.66 -3.94 11.51
CA GLN A 92 -5.73 -4.89 10.41
C GLN A 92 -5.46 -4.18 9.07
N ALA A 93 -6.03 -2.99 8.86
CA ALA A 93 -5.79 -2.19 7.66
C ALA A 93 -4.30 -1.83 7.51
N LEU A 94 -3.61 -1.44 8.59
CA LEU A 94 -2.17 -1.18 8.58
C LEU A 94 -1.35 -2.43 8.24
N ILE A 95 -1.69 -3.58 8.84
CA ILE A 95 -1.01 -4.85 8.59
C ILE A 95 -1.19 -5.27 7.13
N LEU A 96 -2.42 -5.36 6.63
CA LEU A 96 -2.73 -5.81 5.28
C LEU A 96 -2.09 -4.89 4.22
N THR A 97 -2.18 -3.57 4.44
CA THR A 97 -1.52 -2.61 3.55
C THR A 97 -0.01 -2.83 3.54
N GLN A 98 0.61 -2.97 4.72
CA GLN A 98 2.06 -3.13 4.78
C GLN A 98 2.50 -4.45 4.14
N LEU A 99 1.80 -5.56 4.36
CA LEU A 99 2.10 -6.83 3.69
C LEU A 99 2.12 -6.67 2.16
N CYS A 100 1.15 -5.94 1.60
CA CYS A 100 1.16 -5.63 0.17
C CYS A 100 2.43 -4.85 -0.27
N LEU A 101 2.92 -3.91 0.55
CA LEU A 101 4.17 -3.18 0.27
C LEU A 101 5.42 -4.04 0.44
N GLU A 102 5.38 -5.06 1.29
CA GLU A 102 6.49 -6.01 1.51
C GLU A 102 6.61 -7.00 0.35
N GLU A 103 5.47 -7.52 -0.14
CA GLU A 103 5.41 -8.66 -1.06
C GLU A 103 5.34 -8.22 -2.52
N ALA A 104 4.44 -7.28 -2.86
CA ALA A 104 4.17 -6.91 -4.25
C ALA A 104 5.38 -6.43 -5.06
N PRO A 105 6.42 -5.79 -4.48
CA PRO A 105 7.61 -5.43 -5.26
C PRO A 105 8.30 -6.62 -5.91
N ALA A 106 8.33 -7.78 -5.27
CA ALA A 106 8.96 -8.98 -5.82
C ALA A 106 8.24 -9.48 -7.07
N ASP A 107 6.91 -9.35 -7.10
CA ASP A 107 6.07 -9.78 -8.21
C ASP A 107 5.98 -8.73 -9.33
N LEU A 108 6.02 -7.43 -9.00
CA LEU A 108 5.87 -6.34 -9.97
C LEU A 108 7.17 -5.95 -10.68
N LEU A 109 8.31 -5.99 -9.99
CA LEU A 109 9.61 -5.58 -10.58
C LEU A 109 10.01 -6.36 -11.84
N PRO A 110 9.76 -7.68 -11.97
CA PRO A 110 10.00 -8.42 -13.20
C PRO A 110 9.23 -7.88 -14.43
N HIS A 111 8.13 -7.16 -14.22
CA HIS A 111 7.31 -6.58 -15.28
C HIS A 111 7.56 -5.08 -15.49
N ALA A 112 8.37 -4.44 -14.64
CA ALA A 112 8.68 -3.03 -14.74
C ALA A 112 9.92 -2.77 -15.63
N PRO A 113 10.02 -1.61 -16.31
CA PRO A 113 11.21 -1.27 -17.08
C PRO A 113 12.48 -1.26 -16.22
N GLU A 114 13.59 -1.74 -16.80
CA GLU A 114 14.88 -1.69 -16.13
C GLU A 114 15.24 -0.25 -15.75
N GLY A 115 15.68 -0.05 -14.51
CA GLY A 115 16.08 1.27 -14.00
C GLY A 115 14.92 2.20 -13.61
N CYS A 116 13.65 1.81 -13.76
CA CYS A 116 12.51 2.66 -13.39
C CYS A 116 12.57 3.12 -11.92
N VAL A 117 13.00 2.25 -11.01
CA VAL A 117 13.16 2.56 -9.59
C VAL A 117 14.13 3.73 -9.40
N ALA A 118 15.32 3.68 -10.01
CA ALA A 118 16.33 4.73 -9.87
C ALA A 118 15.91 6.04 -10.54
N ALA A 119 15.13 5.97 -11.62
CA ALA A 119 14.66 7.14 -12.36
C ALA A 119 13.43 7.83 -11.73
N SER A 120 12.72 7.14 -10.84
CA SER A 120 11.45 7.61 -10.29
C SER A 120 11.60 8.35 -8.96
N SER A 121 10.62 9.23 -8.66
CA SER A 121 10.56 9.92 -7.36
C SER A 121 10.10 9.03 -6.21
N TRP A 122 9.50 7.87 -6.50
CA TRP A 122 8.98 6.92 -5.51
C TRP A 122 10.00 5.82 -5.18
N GLY A 123 10.93 5.51 -6.09
CA GLY A 123 11.91 4.43 -5.93
C GLY A 123 12.75 4.49 -4.65
N PRO A 124 13.31 5.65 -4.25
CA PRO A 124 14.04 5.74 -2.99
C PRO A 124 13.22 5.31 -1.77
N ARG A 125 11.91 5.60 -1.75
CA ARG A 125 11.03 5.16 -0.65
C ARG A 125 10.87 3.66 -0.62
N MET A 126 10.72 3.02 -1.78
CA MET A 126 10.66 1.57 -1.87
C MET A 126 11.96 0.94 -1.36
N THR A 127 13.11 1.42 -1.85
CA THR A 127 14.42 0.88 -1.45
C THR A 127 14.65 1.04 0.05
N ASP A 128 14.34 2.20 0.62
CA ASP A 128 14.48 2.45 2.05
C ASP A 128 13.53 1.57 2.88
N PHE A 129 12.27 1.45 2.46
CA PHE A 129 11.26 0.60 3.11
C PHE A 129 11.71 -0.87 3.13
N LEU A 130 12.04 -1.44 1.97
CA LEU A 130 12.50 -2.82 1.85
C LEU A 130 13.81 -3.06 2.62
N GLY A 131 14.68 -2.05 2.67
CA GLY A 131 15.91 -2.08 3.47
C GLY A 131 15.64 -2.25 4.97
N ARG A 132 14.57 -1.63 5.49
CA ARG A 132 14.17 -1.71 6.90
C ARG A 132 13.54 -3.03 7.29
N LEU A 133 12.96 -3.79 6.34
CA LEU A 133 12.37 -5.12 6.62
C LEU A 133 13.38 -6.16 7.13
N LYS A 134 14.69 -5.86 7.03
CA LYS A 134 15.75 -6.65 7.67
C LYS A 134 15.66 -6.61 9.20
N ASP A 135 15.03 -5.58 9.76
CA ASP A 135 14.67 -5.51 11.18
C ASP A 135 13.30 -6.18 11.40
N PRO A 136 13.23 -7.29 12.16
CA PRO A 136 11.96 -7.95 12.46
C PRO A 136 10.93 -7.03 13.12
N ALA A 137 11.35 -6.02 13.87
CA ALA A 137 10.43 -5.05 14.49
C ALA A 137 9.70 -4.17 13.46
N TYR A 138 10.25 -4.05 12.25
CA TYR A 138 9.64 -3.28 11.17
C TYR A 138 8.67 -4.11 10.30
N GLN A 139 8.63 -5.44 10.46
CA GLN A 139 7.67 -6.31 9.74
C GLN A 139 6.24 -6.01 10.18
N ALA A 140 5.30 -6.10 9.23
CA ALA A 140 3.91 -5.63 9.40
C ALA A 140 3.26 -6.06 10.73
N ARG A 141 3.31 -7.35 11.06
CA ARG A 141 2.68 -7.87 12.29
C ARG A 141 3.30 -7.29 13.56
N ALA A 142 4.62 -7.30 13.65
CA ALA A 142 5.34 -6.80 14.82
C ALA A 142 5.18 -5.28 14.97
N ARG A 143 5.26 -4.55 13.86
CA ARG A 143 5.18 -3.09 13.84
C ARG A 143 3.85 -2.56 14.36
N TRP A 144 2.75 -3.26 14.07
CA TRP A 144 1.40 -2.80 14.37
C TRP A 144 0.72 -3.56 15.52
N GLU A 145 1.40 -4.52 16.16
CA GLU A 145 0.83 -5.37 17.22
C GLU A 145 0.20 -4.56 18.36
N ALA A 146 0.84 -3.47 18.76
CA ALA A 146 0.43 -2.64 19.89
C ALA A 146 -0.73 -1.65 19.58
N VAL A 147 -1.23 -1.62 18.35
CA VAL A 147 -2.39 -0.78 18.00
C VAL A 147 -3.67 -1.42 18.54
N GLU A 148 -4.54 -0.62 19.17
CA GLU A 148 -5.83 -1.09 19.68
C GLU A 148 -6.69 -1.70 18.55
N GLU A 149 -7.33 -2.83 18.86
CA GLU A 149 -8.06 -3.63 17.84
C GLU A 149 -9.36 -2.97 17.39
N ASP A 150 -9.98 -2.16 18.25
CA ASP A 150 -11.33 -1.61 18.09
C ASP A 150 -11.36 -0.25 17.36
N ILE A 151 -10.22 0.30 16.95
CA ILE A 151 -10.18 1.58 16.25
C ILE A 151 -10.79 1.42 14.86
N GLY A 152 -11.95 2.04 14.66
CA GLY A 152 -12.67 2.03 13.40
C GLY A 152 -13.49 0.78 13.15
N GLU A 153 -13.62 -0.11 14.14
CA GLU A 153 -14.75 -1.03 14.18
C GLU A 153 -16.00 -0.21 14.43
N THR A 154 -16.91 -0.17 13.46
CA THR A 154 -18.28 0.26 13.74
C THR A 154 -18.95 -0.89 14.48
N GLU A 155 -19.42 -0.67 15.71
CA GLU A 155 -20.30 -1.62 16.40
C GLU A 155 -21.47 -1.97 15.46
N GLU A 156 -21.39 -3.12 14.80
CA GLU A 156 -22.53 -3.69 14.11
C GLU A 156 -23.46 -4.31 15.16
N GLY A 157 -24.55 -3.60 15.49
CA GLY A 157 -25.77 -4.22 16.02
C GLY A 157 -26.17 -3.82 17.44
N GLU A 158 -26.99 -2.77 17.54
CA GLU A 158 -28.23 -2.84 18.34
C GLU A 158 -29.40 -3.20 17.42
#